data_AF-A0A509LKF1-F1
#
_entry.id   AF-A0A509LKF1-F1
#
_cell.length_a   1.000
_cell.length_b   1.000
_cell.length_c   1.000
_cell.angle_alpha   90.00
_cell.angle_beta   90.00
_cell.angle_gamma   90.00
#
_symmetry.space_group_name_H-M   'P 1'
#
loop_
_entity.id
_entity.type
_entity.pdbx_description
1 polymer ?
#
loop_
_entity_poly.entity_id
_entity_poly.type
_entity_poly.pdbx_seq_one_letter_code
_entity_poly.pdbx_strand_id
1 'polypeptide(L)'
;GLAKDMSLYITGQMYSREKIPHQTRQLVTVAALTVLSKPDELKLHTHAALNVGCTKEEIAEVIFQTSIYGGVPAANTALSVLKDVLEERGEE
;
A
#
# COMPACT_ATOMS: atom_id res chain seq x y z
N GLY A 1 -3.60 -25.99 6.33
CA GLY A 1 -3.98 -26.04 4.91
C GLY A 1 -3.40 -24.78 4.30
N LEU A 2 -2.71 -24.87 3.16
CA LEU A 2 -1.70 -23.88 2.74
C LEU A 2 -2.11 -22.41 2.90
N ALA A 3 -3.35 -22.04 2.54
CA ALA A 3 -3.85 -20.68 2.71
C ALA A 3 -3.91 -20.20 4.17
N LYS A 4 -4.37 -21.07 5.10
CA LYS A 4 -4.36 -20.79 6.54
C LYS A 4 -2.94 -20.63 7.07
N ASP A 5 -2.05 -21.49 6.63
CA ASP A 5 -0.66 -21.51 7.11
C ASP A 5 0.09 -20.25 6.63
N MET A 6 -0.16 -19.83 5.39
CA MET A 6 0.34 -18.57 4.83
C MET A 6 -0.20 -17.36 5.58
N SER A 7 -1.50 -17.31 5.85
CA SER A 7 -2.13 -16.22 6.60
C SER A 7 -1.55 -16.09 8.02
N LEU A 8 -1.38 -17.21 8.73
CA LEU A 8 -0.77 -17.24 10.07
C LEU A 8 0.69 -16.80 10.06
N TYR A 9 1.45 -17.16 9.03
CA TYR A 9 2.82 -16.68 8.89
C TYR A 9 2.88 -15.17 8.66
N ILE A 10 2.08 -14.65 7.72
CA ILE A 10 2.06 -13.22 7.39
C ILE A 10 1.69 -12.39 8.62
N THR A 11 0.59 -12.74 9.29
CA THR A 11 0.05 -11.98 10.42
C THR A 11 0.82 -12.24 11.72
N GLY A 12 1.07 -13.51 12.06
CA GLY A 12 1.66 -13.93 13.32
C GLY A 12 3.19 -13.82 13.38
N GLN A 13 3.88 -13.78 12.23
CA GLN A 13 5.35 -13.68 12.21
C GLN A 13 5.88 -12.48 11.43
N MET A 14 5.42 -12.21 10.20
CA MET A 14 6.05 -11.15 9.41
C MET A 14 5.61 -9.75 9.86
N TYR A 15 4.30 -9.56 10.04
CA TYR A 15 3.75 -8.28 10.47
C TYR A 15 3.79 -8.07 11.99
N SER A 16 3.91 -9.14 12.80
CA SER A 16 4.12 -9.02 14.26
C SER A 16 5.51 -8.46 14.64
N ARG A 17 6.42 -8.30 13.68
CA ARG A 17 7.75 -7.71 13.91
C ARG A 17 7.67 -6.20 14.05
N GLU A 18 7.71 -5.69 15.26
CA GLU A 18 7.71 -4.25 15.56
C GLU A 18 9.09 -3.58 15.43
N LYS A 19 9.89 -3.98 14.44
CA LYS A 19 11.21 -3.35 14.15
C LYS A 19 11.11 -2.09 13.30
N ILE A 20 10.02 -1.96 12.55
CA ILE A 20 9.66 -0.82 11.72
C ILE A 20 8.17 -0.57 11.97
N PRO A 21 7.72 0.69 12.18
CA PRO A 21 6.31 1.02 12.39
C PRO A 21 5.41 0.48 11.28
N HIS A 22 4.17 0.15 11.61
CA HIS A 22 3.20 -0.39 10.65
C HIS A 22 2.90 0.57 9.51
N GLN A 23 2.83 1.88 9.80
CA GLN A 23 2.66 2.94 8.80
C GLN A 23 3.79 2.89 7.76
N THR A 24 5.04 2.91 8.23
CA THR A 24 6.22 2.83 7.36
C THR A 24 6.23 1.55 6.52
N ARG A 25 5.83 0.41 7.11
CA ARG A 25 5.72 -0.85 6.35
C ARG A 25 4.70 -0.77 5.23
N GLN A 26 3.51 -0.22 5.49
CA GLN A 26 2.48 -0.09 4.46
C GLN A 26 2.91 0.91 3.38
N LEU A 27 3.54 2.03 3.73
CA LEU A 27 4.09 2.96 2.74
C LEU A 27 5.14 2.29 1.85
N VAL A 28 6.03 1.47 2.40
CA VAL A 28 6.99 0.67 1.61
C VAL A 28 6.26 -0.32 0.69
N THR A 29 5.21 -0.98 1.17
CA THR A 29 4.40 -1.89 0.35
C THR A 29 3.70 -1.15 -0.79
N VAL A 30 3.09 0.01 -0.53
CA VAL A 30 2.47 0.88 -1.54
C VAL A 30 3.49 1.27 -2.61
N ALA A 31 4.69 1.71 -2.21
CA ALA A 31 5.75 2.06 -3.15
C ALA A 31 6.14 0.86 -4.04
N ALA A 32 6.34 -0.30 -3.42
CA ALA A 32 6.73 -1.51 -4.14
C ALA A 32 5.65 -1.96 -5.13
N LEU A 33 4.38 -2.00 -4.71
CA LEU A 33 3.26 -2.41 -5.57
C LEU A 33 2.98 -1.42 -6.70
N THR A 34 3.26 -0.13 -6.47
CA THR A 34 3.23 0.89 -7.51
C THR A 34 4.26 0.57 -8.59
N VAL A 35 5.53 0.41 -8.23
CA VAL A 35 6.61 0.11 -9.18
C VAL A 35 6.39 -1.23 -9.89
N LEU A 36 5.86 -2.24 -9.20
CA LEU A 36 5.54 -3.55 -9.77
C LEU A 36 4.26 -3.54 -10.64
N SER A 37 3.55 -2.41 -10.71
CA SER A 37 2.28 -2.26 -11.44
C SER A 37 1.26 -3.35 -11.09
N LYS A 38 1.00 -3.51 -9.78
CA LYS A 38 0.04 -4.48 -9.22
C LYS A 38 -1.17 -3.75 -8.61
N PRO A 39 -2.12 -3.25 -9.43
CA PRO A 39 -3.19 -2.36 -8.97
C PRO A 39 -4.17 -3.02 -7.98
N ASP A 40 -4.50 -4.30 -8.15
CA ASP A 40 -5.44 -5.00 -7.26
C ASP A 40 -4.87 -5.16 -5.83
N GLU A 41 -3.60 -5.56 -5.73
CA GLU A 41 -2.87 -5.65 -4.46
C GLU A 41 -2.61 -4.25 -3.88
N LEU A 42 -2.31 -3.27 -4.74
CA LEU A 42 -2.12 -1.88 -4.33
C LEU A 42 -3.41 -1.35 -3.67
N LYS A 43 -4.58 -1.61 -4.26
CA LYS A 43 -5.87 -1.19 -3.70
C LYS A 43 -6.07 -1.75 -2.29
N LEU A 44 -5.82 -3.05 -2.11
CA LEU A 44 -5.89 -3.71 -0.79
C LEU A 44 -4.94 -3.06 0.22
N HIS A 45 -3.70 -2.80 -0.18
CA HIS A 45 -2.69 -2.24 0.70
C HIS A 45 -2.85 -0.73 0.96
N THR A 46 -3.51 0.02 0.07
CA THR A 46 -3.90 1.40 0.32
C THR A 46 -4.96 1.49 1.42
N HIS A 47 -5.99 0.61 1.39
CA HIS A 47 -6.94 0.48 2.50
C HIS A 47 -6.21 0.12 3.81
N ALA A 48 -5.27 -0.83 3.76
CA ALA A 48 -4.49 -1.22 4.93
C ALA A 48 -3.61 -0.08 5.47
N ALA A 49 -2.98 0.73 4.59
CA ALA A 49 -2.18 1.89 4.96
C ALA A 49 -3.00 2.92 5.74
N LEU A 50 -4.19 3.25 5.22
CA LEU A 50 -5.09 4.18 5.90
C LEU A 50 -5.57 3.63 7.25
N ASN A 51 -5.88 2.33 7.32
CA ASN A 51 -6.32 1.68 8.56
C ASN A 51 -5.24 1.67 9.66
N VAL A 52 -3.95 1.64 9.30
CA VAL A 52 -2.85 1.75 10.26
C VAL A 52 -2.46 3.20 10.56
N GLY A 53 -3.16 4.18 9.98
CA GLY A 53 -3.03 5.60 10.29
C GLY A 53 -2.11 6.39 9.38
N CYS A 54 -1.74 5.89 8.20
CA CYS A 54 -1.12 6.74 7.18
C CYS A 54 -2.14 7.77 6.67
N THR A 55 -1.69 8.98 6.35
CA THR A 55 -2.58 9.99 5.73
C THR A 55 -2.65 9.82 4.22
N LYS A 56 -3.71 10.39 3.60
CA LYS A 56 -3.85 10.39 2.13
C LYS A 56 -2.67 11.11 1.45
N GLU A 57 -2.15 12.16 2.09
CA GLU A 57 -0.99 12.92 1.61
C GLU A 57 0.30 12.09 1.67
N GLU A 58 0.53 11.32 2.74
CA GLU A 58 1.70 10.44 2.84
C GLU A 58 1.70 9.36 1.75
N ILE A 59 0.52 8.76 1.50
CA ILE A 59 0.36 7.73 0.47
C ILE A 59 0.56 8.33 -0.92
N ALA A 60 -0.04 9.49 -1.18
CA ALA A 60 0.12 10.20 -2.45
C ALA A 60 1.58 10.61 -2.70
N GLU A 61 2.27 11.11 -1.69
CA GLU A 61 3.68 11.53 -1.79
C GLU A 61 4.60 10.34 -2.11
N VAL A 62 4.38 9.19 -1.46
CA VAL A 62 5.15 7.98 -1.74
C VAL A 62 4.90 7.49 -3.17
N ILE A 63 3.65 7.48 -3.64
CA ILE A 63 3.31 7.14 -5.03
C ILE A 63 3.99 8.12 -5.99
N PHE A 64 3.93 9.42 -5.70
CA PHE A 64 4.57 10.45 -6.53
C PHE A 64 6.08 10.25 -6.63
N GLN A 65 6.76 9.98 -5.50
CA GLN A 65 8.19 9.69 -5.48
C GLN A 65 8.55 8.49 -6.35
N THR A 66 7.69 7.48 -6.43
CA THR A 66 7.94 6.30 -7.28
C THR A 66 8.02 6.62 -8.77
N SER A 67 7.54 7.77 -9.23
CA SER A 67 7.69 8.20 -10.63
C SER A 67 9.16 8.23 -11.10
N ILE A 68 10.11 8.44 -10.19
CA ILE A 68 11.54 8.43 -10.46
C ILE A 68 12.09 7.01 -10.67
N TYR A 69 11.50 6.01 -10.01
CA TYR A 69 12.00 4.63 -10.00
C TYR A 69 11.21 3.69 -10.93
N GLY A 70 9.89 3.82 -10.95
CA GLY A 70 8.97 3.01 -11.76
C GLY A 70 8.40 3.74 -12.97
N GLY A 71 8.71 5.03 -13.13
CA GLY A 71 8.19 5.87 -14.21
C GLY A 71 6.81 6.46 -13.92
N VAL A 72 6.52 7.58 -14.59
CA VAL A 72 5.24 8.31 -14.49
C VAL A 72 4.00 7.43 -14.78
N PRO A 73 4.00 6.50 -15.75
CA PRO A 73 2.82 5.66 -16.02
C PRO A 73 2.38 4.79 -14.83
N ALA A 74 3.34 4.21 -14.10
CA ALA A 74 3.07 3.40 -12.92
C ALA A 74 2.50 4.27 -11.78
N ALA A 75 3.11 5.43 -11.54
CA ALA A 75 2.63 6.39 -10.55
C ALA A 75 1.21 6.90 -10.86
N ASN A 76 0.90 7.23 -12.12
CA ASN A 76 -0.43 7.66 -12.53
C ASN A 76 -1.50 6.59 -12.28
N THR A 77 -1.18 5.33 -12.59
CA THR A 77 -2.08 4.19 -12.33
C THR A 77 -2.32 4.06 -10.82
N ALA A 78 -1.28 4.18 -10.01
CA ALA A 78 -1.38 4.11 -8.56
C ALA A 78 -2.15 5.28 -7.94
N LEU A 79 -2.00 6.50 -8.47
CA LEU A 79 -2.80 7.65 -8.06
C LEU A 79 -4.28 7.46 -8.38
N SER A 80 -4.62 6.84 -9.51
CA SER A 80 -6.01 6.46 -9.80
C SER A 80 -6.54 5.46 -8.77
N VAL A 81 -5.75 4.45 -8.41
CA VAL A 81 -6.14 3.47 -7.39
C VAL A 81 -6.35 4.14 -6.03
N LEU A 82 -5.46 5.06 -5.63
CA LEU A 82 -5.63 5.83 -4.40
C LEU A 82 -6.94 6.63 -4.43
N LYS A 83 -7.23 7.31 -5.54
CA LYS A 83 -8.48 8.06 -5.71
C LYS A 83 -9.70 7.14 -5.55
N ASP A 84 -9.73 6.00 -6.23
CA ASP A 84 -10.85 5.04 -6.12
C ASP A 84 -11.05 4.57 -4.67
N VAL A 85 -9.97 4.33 -3.94
CA VAL A 85 -10.04 3.92 -2.52
C VAL A 85 -10.60 5.04 -1.64
N LEU A 86 -10.21 6.29 -1.86
CA LEU A 86 -10.72 7.43 -1.08
C LEU A 86 -12.22 7.66 -1.36
N GLU A 87 -12.65 7.53 -2.62
CA GLU A 87 -14.06 7.58 -3.01
C GLU A 87 -14.87 6.46 -2.32
N GLU A 88 -14.36 5.22 -2.34
CA GLU A 88 -14.99 4.07 -1.65
C GLU A 88 -15.15 4.28 -0.14
N ARG A 89 -14.21 5.00 0.49
CA ARG A 89 -14.22 5.29 1.93
C ARG A 89 -15.01 6.56 2.29
N GLY A 90 -15.37 7.38 1.31
CA GLY A 90 -16.00 8.68 1.53
C GLY A 90 -15.06 9.73 2.13
N GLU A 91 -13.76 9.68 1.78
CA GLU A 91 -12.68 10.49 2.36
C GLU A 91 -12.02 11.46 1.35
N GLU A 92 -12.81 12.03 0.43
CA GLU A 92 -12.34 12.98 -0.60
C GLU A 92 -11.52 14.16 -0.03
#